data_AF-A0AAW0R267-F1
#
_entry.id   AF-A0AAW0R267-F1
#
_cell.length_a   1.000
_cell.length_b   1.000
_cell.length_c   1.000
_cell.angle_alpha   90.00
_cell.angle_beta   90.00
_cell.angle_gamma   90.00
#
_symmetry.space_group_name_H-M   'P 1'
#
loop_
_entity.id
_entity.type
_entity.pdbx_description
1 polymer ?
#
loop_
_entity_poly.entity_id
_entity_poly.type
_entity_poly.pdbx_seq_one_letter_code
_entity_poly.pdbx_strand_id
1 'polypeptide(L)'
;MKLAIAVTSLVASPAFTAGQATPNYTSPLGVEIYNPAELFHPSGTWSLMSRAGNTLYISGMRGFYPSNTTLAPVGRERIYQAFANMKTLAELSGSDLASCFLIRPQTS
;
A
#
# COMPACT_ATOMS: atom_id res chain seq x y z
N MET A 1 8.30 -33.20 -46.16
CA MET A 1 8.05 -33.56 -44.74
C MET A 1 8.12 -32.27 -43.91
N LYS A 2 7.29 -32.20 -42.87
CA LYS A 2 6.61 -31.01 -42.29
C LYS A 2 7.49 -29.86 -41.76
N LEU A 3 7.05 -28.63 -42.04
CA LEU A 3 7.46 -27.36 -41.44
C LEU A 3 6.88 -27.25 -40.02
N ALA A 4 7.70 -27.04 -39.00
CA ALA A 4 7.27 -26.89 -37.61
C ALA A 4 7.11 -25.40 -37.28
N ILE A 5 5.87 -24.94 -37.10
CA ILE A 5 5.55 -23.59 -36.59
C ILE A 5 5.48 -23.70 -35.06
N ALA A 6 6.45 -23.11 -34.37
CA ALA A 6 6.44 -22.97 -32.92
C ALA A 6 5.49 -21.83 -32.52
N VAL A 7 4.26 -22.18 -32.15
CA VAL A 7 3.31 -21.24 -31.56
C VAL A 7 3.76 -20.96 -30.13
N THR A 8 4.37 -19.79 -29.92
CA THR A 8 4.77 -19.34 -28.58
C THR A 8 3.54 -18.75 -27.90
N SER A 9 2.89 -19.51 -27.04
CA SER A 9 1.71 -19.05 -26.30
C SER A 9 2.11 -17.94 -25.32
N LEU A 10 1.67 -16.71 -25.57
CA LEU A 10 1.67 -15.64 -24.57
C LEU A 10 0.69 -16.04 -23.46
N VAL A 11 1.21 -16.48 -22.31
CA VAL A 11 0.43 -16.58 -21.08
C VAL A 11 0.26 -15.16 -20.53
N ALA A 12 -0.91 -14.57 -20.79
CA ALA A 12 -1.33 -13.34 -20.11
C ALA A 12 -1.54 -13.65 -18.63
N SER A 13 -0.60 -13.22 -17.78
CA SER A 13 -0.80 -13.29 -16.33
C SER A 13 -2.00 -12.40 -15.95
N PRO A 14 -2.93 -12.87 -15.11
CA PRO A 14 -3.97 -12.00 -14.59
C PRO A 14 -3.30 -10.93 -13.74
N ALA A 15 -3.41 -9.67 -14.17
CA ALA A 15 -3.10 -8.55 -13.31
C ALA A 15 -4.08 -8.63 -12.12
N PHE A 16 -3.55 -8.82 -10.92
CA PHE A 16 -4.33 -8.60 -9.71
C PHE A 16 -4.69 -7.12 -9.66
N THR A 17 -5.90 -6.77 -10.11
CA THR A 17 -6.48 -5.46 -9.82
C THR A 17 -6.85 -5.45 -8.34
N ALA A 18 -5.88 -5.16 -7.47
CA ALA A 18 -6.21 -4.65 -6.16
C ALA A 18 -7.07 -3.40 -6.39
N GLY A 19 -8.27 -3.36 -5.82
CA GLY A 19 -9.16 -2.21 -5.96
C GLY A 19 -8.41 -0.95 -5.56
N GLN A 20 -8.29 0.01 -6.49
CA GLN A 20 -7.60 1.26 -6.20
C GLN A 20 -8.41 2.02 -5.14
N ALA A 21 -7.74 2.47 -4.09
CA ALA A 21 -8.38 3.26 -3.05
C ALA A 21 -8.94 4.55 -3.67
N THR A 22 -10.17 4.91 -3.31
CA THR A 22 -10.77 6.20 -3.65
C THR A 22 -10.42 7.23 -2.58
N PRO A 23 -10.20 8.51 -2.95
CA PRO A 23 -9.92 9.54 -1.97
C PRO A 23 -11.18 9.86 -1.14
N ASN A 24 -11.02 9.94 0.17
CA ASN A 24 -12.08 10.35 1.09
C ASN A 24 -12.31 11.87 1.05
N TYR A 25 -11.25 12.62 0.74
CA TYR A 25 -11.28 14.07 0.65
C TYR A 25 -10.22 14.57 -0.32
N THR A 26 -10.55 15.57 -1.12
CA THR A 26 -9.61 16.28 -1.98
C THR A 26 -9.62 17.76 -1.62
N SER A 27 -8.44 18.30 -1.28
CA SER A 27 -8.30 19.71 -0.93
C SER A 27 -8.39 20.60 -2.18
N PRO A 28 -8.70 21.90 -2.03
CA PRO A 28 -8.65 22.85 -3.16
C PRO A 28 -7.28 22.97 -3.83
N LEU A 29 -6.21 22.55 -3.14
CA LEU A 29 -4.84 22.51 -3.66
C LEU A 29 -4.52 21.19 -4.39
N GLY A 30 -5.48 20.30 -4.55
CA GLY A 30 -5.31 19.02 -5.23
C GLY A 30 -4.64 17.93 -4.38
N VAL A 31 -4.63 18.07 -3.05
CA VAL A 31 -4.14 17.01 -2.15
C VAL A 31 -5.28 16.04 -1.87
N GLU A 32 -5.05 14.77 -2.20
CA GLU A 32 -6.00 13.69 -1.99
C GLU A 32 -5.67 12.95 -0.69
N ILE A 33 -6.68 12.66 0.12
CA ILE A 33 -6.55 11.96 1.40
C ILE A 33 -7.25 10.61 1.30
N TYR A 34 -6.55 9.54 1.70
CA TYR A 34 -7.04 8.17 1.60
C TYR A 34 -7.08 7.50 2.98
N ASN A 35 -8.25 6.95 3.30
CA ASN A 35 -8.59 6.20 4.50
C ASN A 35 -9.48 4.99 4.10
N PRO A 36 -8.92 3.96 3.44
CA PRO A 36 -9.64 2.74 3.10
C PRO A 36 -10.26 2.09 4.35
N ALA A 37 -11.57 1.87 4.32
CA ALA A 37 -12.32 1.31 5.44
C ALA A 37 -11.97 -0.17 5.70
N GLU A 38 -11.38 -0.84 4.71
CA GLU A 38 -11.09 -2.27 4.73
C GLU A 38 -9.80 -2.61 5.50
N LEU A 39 -8.96 -1.62 5.82
CA LEU A 39 -7.65 -1.86 6.42
C LEU A 39 -7.51 -1.29 7.83
N PHE A 40 -7.58 0.03 7.97
CA PHE A 40 -7.18 0.67 9.21
C PHE A 40 -8.14 1.80 9.55
N HIS A 41 -8.54 1.87 10.83
CA HIS A 41 -9.29 3.00 11.35
C HIS A 41 -8.33 3.93 12.10
N PRO A 42 -8.07 5.15 11.58
CA PRO A 42 -7.23 6.12 12.27
C PRO A 42 -7.86 6.52 13.61
N SER A 43 -7.11 6.35 14.71
CA SER A 43 -7.57 6.67 16.06
C SER A 43 -7.28 8.12 16.46
N GLY A 44 -7.63 9.10 15.62
CA GLY A 44 -7.37 10.53 15.89
C GLY A 44 -7.37 11.40 14.63
N THR A 45 -6.78 12.60 14.74
CA THR A 45 -6.72 13.60 13.66
C THR A 45 -5.59 13.33 12.65
N TRP A 46 -5.52 12.11 12.13
CA TRP A 46 -4.55 11.69 11.13
C TRP A 46 -5.20 10.82 10.06
N SER A 47 -4.53 10.61 8.93
CA SER A 47 -5.01 9.78 7.82
C SER A 47 -3.94 8.79 7.39
N LEU A 48 -4.32 7.72 6.71
CA LEU A 48 -3.40 6.63 6.37
C LEU A 48 -2.43 7.03 5.27
N MET A 49 -2.93 7.71 4.25
CA MET A 49 -2.12 8.21 3.14
C MET A 49 -2.62 9.55 2.64
N SER A 50 -1.71 10.30 2.03
CA SER A 50 -2.05 11.45 1.19
C SER A 50 -1.28 11.41 -0.11
N ARG A 51 -1.88 11.92 -1.18
CA ARG A 51 -1.25 12.06 -2.49
C ARG A 51 -1.23 13.53 -2.88
N ALA A 52 -0.06 14.00 -3.27
CA ALA A 52 0.13 15.33 -3.85
C ALA A 52 0.84 15.15 -5.20
N GLY A 53 0.08 15.30 -6.29
CA GLY A 53 0.56 15.02 -7.64
C GLY A 53 1.06 13.58 -7.80
N ASN A 54 2.34 13.41 -8.09
CA ASN A 54 3.00 12.11 -8.28
C ASN A 54 3.60 11.51 -6.99
N THR A 55 3.50 12.20 -5.86
CA THR A 55 4.09 11.73 -4.61
C THR A 55 3.01 11.20 -3.68
N LEU A 56 3.18 9.95 -3.26
CA LEU A 56 2.40 9.32 -2.21
C LEU A 56 3.15 9.45 -0.87
N TYR A 57 2.45 9.93 0.14
CA TYR A 57 2.90 9.98 1.52
C TYR A 57 2.11 8.96 2.32
N ILE A 58 2.80 7.98 2.89
CA ILE A 58 2.22 6.97 3.77
C ILE A 58 2.54 7.35 5.22
N SER A 59 1.52 7.36 6.07
CA SER A 59 1.71 7.62 7.50
C SER A 59 2.59 6.56 8.17
N GLY A 60 3.20 6.90 9.30
CA GLY A 60 4.07 5.99 10.04
C GLY A 60 3.32 4.76 10.53
N MET A 61 3.48 3.64 9.82
CA MET A 61 2.79 2.41 10.16
C MET A 61 3.45 1.67 11.31
N ARG A 62 2.61 1.24 12.25
CA ARG A 62 3.00 0.39 13.36
C ARG A 62 2.69 -1.07 13.01
N GLY A 63 3.41 -2.00 13.64
CA GLY A 63 3.17 -3.43 13.48
C GLY A 63 1.97 -3.94 14.27
N PHE A 64 0.78 -3.40 13.99
CA PHE A 64 -0.48 -3.96 14.48
C PHE A 64 -1.20 -4.70 13.36
N TYR A 65 -2.04 -5.67 13.72
CA TYR A 65 -2.86 -6.40 12.76
C TYR A 65 -4.08 -5.55 12.36
N PRO A 66 -4.33 -5.33 11.06
CA PRO A 66 -5.49 -4.57 10.56
C PRO A 66 -6.83 -5.09 11.12
N SER A 67 -6.97 -6.41 11.27
CA SER A 67 -8.22 -7.07 11.64
C SER A 67 -8.70 -6.84 13.06
N ASN A 68 -7.78 -6.58 14.00
CA ASN A 68 -8.13 -6.52 15.43
C ASN A 68 -7.35 -5.43 16.20
N THR A 69 -6.51 -4.64 15.52
CA THR A 69 -5.72 -3.54 16.11
C THR A 69 -4.74 -3.98 17.21
N THR A 70 -4.53 -5.28 17.40
CA THR A 70 -3.55 -5.79 18.37
C THR A 70 -2.13 -5.64 17.82
N LEU A 71 -1.17 -5.31 18.70
CA LEU A 71 0.23 -5.21 18.31
C LEU A 71 0.83 -6.61 18.14
N ALA A 72 1.54 -6.81 17.03
CA ALA A 72 2.37 -7.98 16.85
C ALA A 72 3.45 -8.07 17.96
N PRO A 73 3.96 -9.27 18.26
CA PRO A 73 5.00 -9.46 19.28
C PRO A 73 6.21 -8.54 19.08
N VAL A 74 6.79 -8.07 20.18
CA VAL A 74 7.96 -7.18 20.15
C VAL A 74 9.13 -7.86 19.42
N GLY A 75 9.87 -7.09 18.63
CA GLY A 75 11.03 -7.57 17.88
C GLY A 75 10.72 -7.66 16.39
N ARG A 76 11.24 -8.72 15.74
CA ARG A 76 11.20 -8.90 14.28
C ARG A 76 9.78 -8.91 13.72
N GLU A 77 8.86 -9.61 14.37
CA GLU A 77 7.47 -9.74 13.91
C GLU A 77 6.76 -8.39 13.79
N ARG A 78 6.94 -7.50 14.78
CA ARG A 78 6.38 -6.15 14.72
C ARG A 78 6.97 -5.30 13.62
N ILE A 79 8.26 -5.46 13.34
CA ILE A 79 8.91 -4.76 12.23
C ILE A 79 8.32 -5.23 10.91
N TYR A 80 8.25 -6.55 10.69
CA TYR A 80 7.67 -7.12 9.46
C TYR A 80 6.21 -6.75 9.28
N GLN A 81 5.42 -6.75 10.34
CA GLN A 81 4.03 -6.32 10.28
C GLN A 81 3.91 -4.83 9.90
N ALA A 82 4.78 -3.96 10.42
CA ALA A 82 4.79 -2.55 10.03
C ALA A 82 5.09 -2.35 8.53
N PHE A 83 6.08 -3.08 8.01
CA PHE A 83 6.42 -3.07 6.58
C PHE A 83 5.32 -3.66 5.71
N ALA A 84 4.68 -4.75 6.15
CA ALA A 84 3.53 -5.33 5.47
C ALA A 84 2.38 -4.31 5.39
N ASN A 85 2.11 -3.58 6.47
CA ASN A 85 1.08 -2.54 6.48
C ASN A 85 1.39 -1.40 5.49
N MET A 86 2.65 -0.94 5.43
CA MET A 86 3.07 0.07 4.42
C MET A 86 2.94 -0.46 3.00
N LYS A 87 3.30 -1.73 2.76
CA LYS A 87 3.18 -2.37 1.46
C LYS A 87 1.73 -2.39 0.97
N THR A 88 0.81 -2.86 1.82
CA THR A 88 -0.61 -2.94 1.45
C THR A 88 -1.18 -1.57 1.10
N LEU A 89 -0.80 -0.53 1.84
CA LEU A 89 -1.20 0.85 1.55
C LEU A 89 -0.65 1.34 0.20
N ALA A 90 0.64 1.09 -0.08
CA ALA A 90 1.24 1.43 -1.36
C ALA A 90 0.50 0.74 -2.52
N GLU A 91 0.25 -0.57 -2.40
CA GLU A 91 -0.44 -1.36 -3.42
C GLU A 91 -1.87 -0.87 -3.67
N LEU A 92 -2.61 -0.50 -2.62
CA LEU A 92 -3.95 0.10 -2.76
C LEU A 92 -3.95 1.44 -3.51
N SER A 93 -2.86 2.20 -3.43
CA SER A 93 -2.72 3.45 -4.18
C SER A 93 -2.27 3.24 -5.64
N GLY A 94 -2.02 1.99 -6.05
CA GLY A 94 -1.44 1.65 -7.35
C GLY A 94 0.07 1.87 -7.43
N SER A 95 0.76 1.99 -6.28
CA SER A 95 2.21 2.10 -6.17
C SER A 95 2.81 0.79 -5.66
N ASP A 96 4.13 0.66 -5.68
CA ASP A 96 4.85 -0.48 -5.11
C ASP A 96 5.95 -0.02 -4.13
N LEU A 97 6.59 -0.96 -3.45
CA LEU A 97 7.73 -0.65 -2.58
C LEU A 97 9.01 -0.29 -3.36
N ALA A 98 9.12 -0.69 -4.64
CA ALA A 98 10.30 -0.43 -5.46
C ALA A 98 10.42 1.05 -5.85
N SER A 99 9.28 1.74 -5.94
CA SER A 99 9.16 3.18 -6.16
C SER A 99 9.41 4.03 -4.91
N CYS A 100 9.67 3.40 -3.75
CA CYS A 100 9.94 4.12 -2.50
C CYS A 100 11.30 4.81 -2.55
N PHE A 101 11.31 6.15 -2.50
CA PHE A 101 12.55 6.95 -2.48
C PHE A 101 13.01 7.33 -1.06
N LEU A 102 12.11 7.31 -0.06
CA LEU A 102 12.42 7.68 1.32
C LEU A 102 11.55 6.91 2.30
N ILE A 103 12.20 6.30 3.30
CA ILE A 103 11.56 5.75 4.49
C ILE A 103 12.26 6.31 5.72
N ARG A 104 11.48 6.63 6.76
CA ARG A 104 12.00 7.15 8.04
C ARG A 104 11.68 6.16 9.15
N PRO A 105 12.65 5.81 10.01
CA PRO A 105 12.34 5.05 11.21
C PRO A 105 11.45 5.89 12.13
N GLN A 106 10.38 5.27 12.68
CA GLN A 106 9.60 5.89 13.73
C GLN A 106 10.35 5.77 15.06
N THR A 107 10.97 6.86 15.50
CA THR A 107 11.44 7.01 16.88
C THR A 107 10.27 7.53 17.70
N SER A 108 9.67 6.65 18.50
CA SER A 108 8.72 7.03 19.56
C SER A 108 9.45 7.58 20.78
#